data_AF-A0A9Q3EQ73-F1
#
_entry.id   AF-A0A9Q3EQ73-F1
#
_cell.length_a   1.000
_cell.length_b   1.000
_cell.length_c   1.000
_cell.angle_alpha   90.00
_cell.angle_beta   90.00
_cell.angle_gamma   90.00
#
_symmetry.space_group_name_H-M   'P 1'
#
loop_
_entity.id
_entity.type
_entity.pdbx_description
1 polymer ?
#
loop_
_entity_poly.entity_id
_entity_poly.type
_entity_poly.pdbx_seq_one_letter_code
_entity_poly.pdbx_strand_id
1 'polypeptide(L)'
;MSSNNLISRLLLTSGNYFTWVAMMESELDIIGALDLILGADQQSIEIQENLNRKAYNLIIQYLNEENISFFSSILSEENKRNGQALWNMLKEKYMSNHISSQALAFTNFSQAKFTTTLDFIQEIRTMVSKMQ
;
A
#
# COMPACT_ATOMS: atom_id res chain seq x y z
N MET A 1 -31.00 21.39 0.45
CA MET A 1 -30.49 20.10 0.93
C MET A 1 -29.78 19.45 -0.24
N SER A 2 -28.45 19.47 -0.26
CA SER A 2 -27.66 18.83 -1.31
C SER A 2 -27.06 17.57 -0.72
N SER A 3 -27.55 16.43 -1.20
CA SER A 3 -27.04 15.10 -0.89
C SER A 3 -25.63 15.00 -1.45
N ASN A 4 -24.63 15.39 -0.65
CA ASN A 4 -23.24 15.06 -0.92
C ASN A 4 -23.12 13.55 -0.77
N ASN A 5 -23.22 12.84 -1.88
CA ASN A 5 -22.86 11.43 -1.97
C ASN A 5 -21.34 11.36 -1.85
N LEU A 6 -20.83 11.52 -0.62
CA LEU A 6 -19.44 11.29 -0.27
C LEU A 6 -19.20 9.79 -0.43
N ILE A 7 -18.85 9.35 -1.63
CA ILE A 7 -18.12 8.10 -1.77
C ILE A 7 -16.87 8.29 -0.91
N SER A 8 -16.82 7.64 0.25
CA SER A 8 -15.67 7.75 1.13
C SER A 8 -14.47 7.19 0.37
N ARG A 9 -13.49 8.03 0.04
CA ARG A 9 -12.25 7.55 -0.57
C ARG A 9 -11.59 6.57 0.39
N LEU A 10 -11.21 5.40 -0.10
CA LEU A 10 -10.47 4.42 0.69
C LEU A 10 -9.05 4.95 0.92
N LEU A 11 -8.79 5.48 2.11
CA LEU A 11 -7.45 5.93 2.48
C LEU A 11 -6.55 4.74 2.82
N LEU A 12 -5.27 4.85 2.49
CA LEU A 12 -4.29 3.82 2.83
C LEU A 12 -4.06 3.74 4.34
N THR A 13 -4.15 2.53 4.87
CA THR A 13 -3.86 2.16 6.25
C THR A 13 -3.01 0.90 6.27
N SER A 14 -2.55 0.49 7.45
CA SER A 14 -1.80 -0.77 7.61
C SER A 14 -2.60 -2.03 7.29
N GLY A 15 -3.93 -1.99 7.38
CA GLY A 15 -4.79 -3.17 7.21
C GLY A 15 -5.41 -3.35 5.83
N ASN A 16 -5.20 -2.40 4.90
CA ASN A 16 -5.91 -2.42 3.60
C ASN A 16 -5.00 -2.22 2.38
N TYR A 17 -3.69 -2.43 2.52
CA TYR A 17 -2.72 -2.14 1.46
C TYR A 17 -3.08 -2.79 0.12
N PHE A 18 -3.39 -4.09 0.07
CA PHE A 18 -3.72 -4.76 -1.19
C PHE A 18 -5.00 -4.25 -1.85
N THR A 19 -6.05 -4.00 -1.05
CA THR A 19 -7.29 -3.40 -1.53
C THR A 19 -7.05 -1.98 -2.06
N TRP A 20 -6.23 -1.21 -1.34
CA TRP A 20 -5.85 0.14 -1.73
C TRP A 20 -5.05 0.15 -3.03
N VAL A 21 -4.09 -0.78 -3.21
CA VAL A 21 -3.30 -0.93 -4.45
C VAL A 21 -4.22 -1.16 -5.64
N ALA A 22 -5.14 -2.12 -5.55
CA ALA A 22 -6.06 -2.43 -6.66
C ALA A 22 -6.92 -1.21 -7.05
N MET A 23 -7.42 -0.46 -6.06
CA MET A 23 -8.15 0.78 -6.34
C MET A 23 -7.25 1.86 -6.96
N MET A 24 -6.03 2.00 -6.45
CA MET A 24 -5.12 3.05 -6.90
C MET A 24 -4.55 2.79 -8.29
N GLU A 25 -4.29 1.54 -8.66
CA GLU A 25 -3.95 1.19 -10.03
C GLU A 25 -5.05 1.61 -11.01
N SER A 26 -6.32 1.40 -10.66
CA SER A 26 -7.45 1.88 -11.47
C SER A 26 -7.49 3.41 -11.58
N GLU A 27 -7.28 4.14 -10.49
CA GLU A 27 -7.27 5.60 -10.50
C GLU A 27 -6.09 6.18 -11.29
N LEU A 28 -4.93 5.51 -11.25
CA LEU A 28 -3.74 5.85 -12.04
C LEU A 28 -3.94 5.57 -13.53
N ASP A 29 -4.65 4.50 -13.88
CA ASP A 29 -4.99 4.17 -15.26
C ASP A 29 -5.91 5.23 -15.89
N ILE A 30 -6.90 5.72 -15.14
CA ILE A 30 -7.81 6.79 -15.56
C ILE A 30 -7.06 8.06 -15.96
N ILE A 31 -5.93 8.37 -15.30
CA ILE A 31 -5.10 9.55 -15.62
C ILE A 31 -3.95 9.24 -16.59
N GLY A 32 -3.87 8.00 -17.10
CA GLY A 32 -2.83 7.53 -18.02
C GLY A 32 -1.43 7.39 -17.40
N ALA A 33 -1.34 7.25 -16.07
CA ALA A 33 -0.07 7.18 -15.35
C ALA A 33 0.30 5.77 -14.89
N LEU A 34 -0.56 4.76 -15.09
CA LEU A 34 -0.33 3.41 -14.58
C LEU A 34 0.96 2.78 -15.13
N ASP A 35 1.16 2.80 -16.46
CA ASP A 35 2.36 2.24 -17.09
C ASP A 35 3.65 2.91 -16.59
N LEU A 36 3.59 4.21 -16.30
CA LEU A 36 4.71 4.96 -15.74
C LEU A 36 5.01 4.51 -14.31
N ILE A 37 3.98 4.36 -13.49
CA ILE A 37 4.13 3.88 -12.11
C ILE A 37 4.68 2.46 -12.06
N LEU A 38 4.26 1.59 -12.99
CA LEU A 38 4.76 0.22 -13.12
C LEU A 38 6.14 0.13 -13.81
N GLY A 39 6.67 1.24 -14.33
CA GLY A 39 7.97 1.29 -15.01
C GLY A 39 7.98 0.71 -16.42
N ALA A 40 6.82 0.58 -17.05
CA ALA A 40 6.64 0.08 -18.41
C ALA A 40 6.46 1.20 -19.46
N ASP A 41 6.36 2.45 -19.03
CA ASP A 41 6.12 3.59 -19.92
C ASP A 41 7.29 3.89 -20.88
N GLN A 42 6.95 4.19 -22.13
CA GLN A 42 7.90 4.48 -23.22
C GLN A 42 7.73 5.90 -23.80
N GLN A 43 7.01 6.77 -23.09
CA GLN A 43 6.76 8.14 -23.54
C GLN A 43 8.00 9.01 -23.38
N SER A 44 7.96 10.22 -23.93
CA SER A 44 9.05 11.18 -23.78
C SER A 44 9.19 11.64 -22.33
N ILE A 45 10.41 12.03 -21.93
CA ILE A 45 10.74 12.50 -20.59
C ILE A 45 9.78 13.61 -20.11
N GLU A 46 9.43 14.55 -20.98
CA GLU A 46 8.52 15.65 -20.65
C GLU A 46 7.12 15.15 -20.24
N ILE A 47 6.60 14.14 -20.93
CA ILE A 47 5.30 13.55 -20.59
C ILE A 47 5.42 12.74 -19.30
N GLN A 48 6.52 12.01 -19.12
CA GLN A 48 6.81 11.25 -17.91
C GLN A 48 6.87 12.13 -16.66
N GLU A 49 7.52 13.30 -16.74
CA GLU A 49 7.56 14.28 -15.65
C GLU A 49 6.16 14.80 -15.30
N ASN A 50 5.34 15.08 -16.31
CA ASN A 50 3.97 15.53 -16.11
C ASN A 50 3.10 14.46 -15.43
N LEU A 51 3.18 13.22 -15.90
CA LEU A 51 2.47 12.06 -15.35
C LEU A 51 2.95 11.76 -13.93
N ASN A 52 4.25 11.82 -13.67
CA ASN A 52 4.81 11.66 -12.32
C ASN A 52 4.20 12.65 -11.34
N ARG A 53 4.11 13.94 -11.72
CA ARG A 53 3.51 14.97 -10.87
C ARG A 53 2.03 14.72 -10.63
N LYS A 54 1.28 14.31 -11.67
CA LYS A 54 -0.14 13.96 -11.55
C LYS A 54 -0.36 12.77 -10.62
N ALA A 55 0.40 11.69 -10.84
CA ALA A 55 0.34 10.48 -10.04
C ALA A 55 0.71 10.75 -8.58
N TYR A 56 1.76 11.52 -8.32
CA TYR A 56 2.12 11.94 -6.96
C TYR A 56 0.95 12.65 -6.26
N ASN A 57 0.38 13.67 -6.91
CA ASN A 57 -0.72 14.44 -6.35
C ASN A 57 -1.96 13.59 -6.11
N LEU A 58 -2.22 12.60 -6.98
CA LEU A 58 -3.32 11.66 -6.82
C LEU A 58 -3.07 10.74 -5.63
N ILE A 59 -1.92 10.04 -5.58
CA ILE A 59 -1.58 9.10 -4.51
C ILE A 59 -1.68 9.76 -3.14
N ILE A 60 -1.13 10.97 -2.97
CA ILE A 60 -1.18 11.72 -1.70
C ILE A 60 -2.62 11.94 -1.21
N GLN A 61 -3.59 12.17 -2.11
CA GLN A 61 -5.01 12.36 -1.73
C GLN A 61 -5.68 11.10 -1.20
N TYR A 62 -5.06 9.94 -1.43
CA TYR A 62 -5.52 8.64 -0.98
C TYR A 62 -4.66 8.06 0.16
N LEU A 63 -3.77 8.87 0.75
CA LEU A 63 -3.03 8.49 1.96
C LEU A 63 -3.73 9.02 3.22
N ASN A 64 -3.64 8.25 4.30
CA ASN A 64 -3.98 8.75 5.64
C ASN A 64 -2.84 9.63 6.21
N GLU A 65 -3.13 10.31 7.32
CA GLU A 65 -2.19 11.21 7.99
C GLU A 65 -0.87 10.54 8.40
N GLU A 66 -0.93 9.30 8.89
CA GLU A 66 0.25 8.51 9.27
C GLU A 66 1.20 8.32 8.09
N ASN A 67 0.66 7.92 6.93
CA ASN A 67 1.46 7.71 5.73
C ASN A 67 2.01 9.02 5.18
N ILE A 68 1.22 10.09 5.16
CA ILE A 68 1.68 11.41 4.72
C ILE A 68 2.86 11.88 5.59
N SER A 69 2.73 11.77 6.91
CA SER A 69 3.79 12.12 7.87
C SER A 69 5.05 11.29 7.66
N PHE A 70 4.90 9.97 7.49
CA PHE A 70 6.03 9.07 7.24
C PHE A 70 6.79 9.45 5.95
N PHE A 71 6.10 9.51 4.81
CA PHE A 71 6.78 9.74 3.53
C PHE A 71 7.33 11.16 3.39
N SER A 72 6.65 12.17 3.94
CA SER A 72 7.16 13.54 3.96
C SER A 72 8.48 13.68 4.73
N SER A 73 8.76 12.79 5.69
CA SER A 73 10.03 12.78 6.44
C SER A 73 11.19 12.08 5.72
N ILE A 74 10.90 11.27 4.70
CA ILE A 74 11.89 10.41 4.01
C ILE A 74 12.15 10.88 2.58
N LEU A 75 11.16 11.48 1.93
CA LEU A 75 11.28 11.99 0.56
C LEU A 75 12.32 13.10 0.48
N SER A 76 13.38 12.88 -0.31
CA SER A 76 14.31 13.92 -0.70
C SER A 76 13.61 14.98 -1.56
N GLU A 77 14.11 16.22 -1.57
CA GLU A 77 13.52 17.33 -2.34
C GLU A 77 13.38 17.01 -3.84
N GLU A 78 14.32 16.23 -4.39
CA GLU A 78 14.33 15.74 -5.78
C GLU A 78 13.21 14.74 -6.09
N ASN A 79 12.73 14.01 -5.07
CA ASN A 79 11.65 13.03 -5.20
C ASN A 79 10.28 13.61 -4.85
N LYS A 80 10.22 14.84 -4.34
CA LYS A 80 8.95 15.56 -4.19
C LYS A 80 8.33 15.72 -5.56
N ARG A 81 7.07 15.27 -5.70
CA ARG A 81 6.32 15.24 -6.96
C ARG A 81 6.67 14.10 -7.91
N ASN A 82 7.48 13.13 -7.48
CA ASN A 82 7.71 11.91 -8.23
C ASN A 82 6.73 10.81 -7.76
N GLY A 83 5.71 10.53 -8.57
CA GLY A 83 4.68 9.55 -8.26
C GLY A 83 5.22 8.12 -8.22
N GLN A 84 6.15 7.79 -9.13
CA GLN A 84 6.77 6.46 -9.20
C GLN A 84 7.64 6.18 -7.98
N ALA A 85 8.42 7.16 -7.53
CA ALA A 85 9.21 7.05 -6.31
C ALA A 85 8.32 6.81 -5.09
N LEU A 86 7.24 7.59 -4.94
CA LEU A 86 6.28 7.41 -3.84
C LEU A 86 5.62 6.02 -3.88
N TRP A 87 5.21 5.56 -5.06
CA TRP A 87 4.64 4.21 -5.24
C TRP A 87 5.59 3.10 -4.81
N ASN A 88 6.85 3.18 -5.23
CA ASN A 88 7.86 2.19 -4.88
C ASN A 88 8.12 2.17 -3.37
N MET A 89 8.21 3.34 -2.72
CA MET A 89 8.37 3.43 -1.27
C MET A 89 7.17 2.84 -0.51
N LEU A 90 5.94 3.07 -1.00
CA LEU A 90 4.73 2.46 -0.44
C LEU A 90 4.80 0.93 -0.56
N LYS A 91 5.18 0.43 -1.73
CA LYS A 91 5.35 -1.01 -1.96
C LYS A 91 6.40 -1.62 -1.05
N GLU A 92 7.55 -0.98 -0.90
CA GLU A 92 8.60 -1.45 0.01
C GLU A 92 8.14 -1.47 1.47
N LYS A 93 7.49 -0.40 1.96
CA LYS A 93 6.97 -0.32 3.33
C LYS A 93 6.02 -1.48 3.64
N TYR A 94 5.05 -1.70 2.77
CA TYR A 94 3.98 -2.65 3.05
C TYR A 94 4.31 -4.10 2.70
N MET A 95 5.06 -4.34 1.61
CA MET A 95 5.48 -5.70 1.26
C MET A 95 6.55 -6.24 2.22
N SER A 96 7.50 -5.41 2.67
CA SER A 96 8.51 -5.85 3.64
C SER A 96 7.89 -6.16 5.00
N ASN A 97 6.95 -5.34 5.45
CA ASN A 97 6.21 -5.58 6.68
C ASN A 97 5.35 -6.84 6.57
N HIS A 98 4.65 -7.03 5.46
CA HIS A 98 3.83 -8.22 5.22
C HIS A 98 4.67 -9.50 5.24
N ILE A 99 5.81 -9.54 4.53
CA ILE A 99 6.73 -10.68 4.53
C ILE A 99 7.25 -10.96 5.94
N SER A 100 7.65 -9.93 6.68
CA SER A 100 8.15 -10.06 8.06
C SER A 100 7.07 -10.60 9.00
N SER A 101 5.84 -10.09 8.90
CA SER A 101 4.69 -10.55 9.67
C SER A 101 4.34 -12.00 9.35
N GLN A 102 4.34 -12.40 8.08
CA GLN A 102 4.13 -13.80 7.67
C GLN A 102 5.22 -14.73 8.21
N ALA A 103 6.50 -14.34 8.14
CA ALA A 103 7.61 -15.11 8.67
C ALA A 103 7.53 -15.30 10.19
N LEU A 104 7.13 -14.24 10.92
CA LEU A 104 6.91 -14.31 12.36
C LEU A 104 5.72 -15.23 12.69
N ALA A 105 4.61 -15.09 11.98
CA ALA A 105 3.44 -15.95 12.16
C ALA A 105 3.80 -17.43 11.91
N PHE A 106 4.55 -17.72 10.85
CA PHE A 106 5.03 -19.07 10.53
C PHE A 106 5.97 -19.63 11.61
N THR A 107 6.88 -18.81 12.13
CA THR A 107 7.77 -19.19 13.24
C THR A 107 6.96 -19.56 14.48
N ASN A 108 5.97 -18.74 14.84
CA ASN A 108 5.08 -19.00 15.98
C ASN A 108 4.28 -20.28 15.79
N PHE A 109 3.74 -20.52 14.58
CA PHE A 109 3.05 -21.76 14.24
C PHE A 109 3.95 -22.98 14.36
N SER A 110 5.19 -22.88 13.88
CA SER A 110 6.17 -23.98 13.97
C SER A 110 6.58 -24.29 15.42
N GLN A 111 6.41 -23.34 16.33
CA GLN A 111 6.70 -23.48 17.76
C GLN A 111 5.46 -23.81 18.61
N ALA A 112 4.27 -23.88 18.00
CA ALA A 112 3.02 -24.17 18.70
C ALA A 112 3.11 -25.54 19.40
N LYS A 113 2.87 -25.55 20.72
CA LYS A 113 2.88 -26.76 21.52
C LYS A 113 1.46 -27.17 21.84
N PHE A 114 1.18 -28.46 21.67
CA PHE A 114 -0.10 -29.01 22.08
C PHE A 114 -0.29 -28.87 23.59
N THR A 115 -1.42 -28.30 24.00
CA THR A 115 -1.84 -28.17 25.41
C THR A 115 -3.17 -28.89 25.62
N THR A 116 -4.28 -28.28 25.21
CA THR A 116 -5.60 -28.90 25.11
C THR A 116 -6.11 -28.81 23.68
N THR A 117 -7.01 -29.69 23.28
CA THR A 117 -7.56 -29.67 21.92
C THR A 117 -8.26 -28.36 21.58
N LEU A 118 -9.02 -27.78 22.52
CA LEU A 118 -9.74 -26.52 22.32
C LEU A 118 -8.78 -25.34 22.17
N ASP A 119 -7.82 -25.21 23.08
CA ASP A 119 -6.84 -24.12 23.06
C ASP A 119 -5.95 -24.20 21.83
N PHE A 120 -5.49 -25.42 21.49
CA PHE A 120 -4.67 -25.64 20.31
C PHE A 120 -5.41 -25.30 19.02
N ILE A 121 -6.69 -25.68 18.87
CA ILE A 121 -7.48 -25.30 17.68
C ILE A 121 -7.63 -23.78 17.58
N GLN A 122 -7.88 -23.10 18.70
CA GLN A 122 -8.07 -21.65 18.72
C GLN A 122 -6.77 -20.89 18.43
N GLU A 123 -5.66 -21.37 18.98
CA GLU A 123 -4.32 -20.84 18.74
C GLU A 123 -3.91 -21.01 17.27
N ILE A 124 -4.08 -22.21 16.71
CA ILE A 124 -3.79 -22.49 15.30
C ILE A 124 -4.62 -21.61 14.36
N ARG A 125 -5.93 -21.47 14.61
CA ARG A 125 -6.80 -20.58 13.80
C ARG A 125 -6.34 -19.12 13.83
N THR A 126 -5.92 -18.65 15.00
CA THR A 126 -5.42 -17.28 15.18
C THR A 126 -4.06 -17.06 14.50
N MET A 127 -3.21 -18.08 14.46
CA MET A 127 -1.93 -17.99 13.74
C MET A 127 -2.15 -18.03 12.23
N VAL A 128 -3.02 -18.91 11.73
CA VAL A 128 -3.34 -19.02 10.30
C VAL A 128 -3.95 -17.72 9.76
N SER A 129 -4.83 -17.06 10.52
CA SER A 129 -5.41 -15.78 10.08
C SER A 129 -4.41 -14.63 9.98
N LYS A 130 -3.24 -14.74 10.61
CA LYS A 130 -2.14 -13.76 10.53
C LYS A 130 -1.14 -14.07 9.40
N MET A 131 -1.27 -15.22 8.74
CA MET A 131 -0.45 -15.60 7.59
C MET A 131 -1.12 -15.27 6.25
N GLN A 132 -2.45 -15.12 6.26
CA GLN A 132 -3.27 -14.76 5.10
C GLN A 132 -3.32 -13.25 4.91
#